data_AF-A0A2N0NCA2-F1
#
_entry.id   AF-A0A2N0NCA2-F1
#
_cell.length_a   1.000
_cell.length_b   1.000
_cell.length_c   1.000
_cell.angle_alpha   90.00
_cell.angle_beta   90.00
_cell.angle_gamma   90.00
#
_symmetry.space_group_name_H-M   'P 1'
#
loop_
_entity.id
_entity.type
_entity.pdbx_description
1 polymer ?
#
loop_
_entity_poly.entity_id
_entity_poly.type
_entity_poly.pdbx_seq_one_letter_code
_entity_poly.pdbx_strand_id
1 'polypeptide(L)'
;MHSIRILRKYPSTYSAAHNYKWSIHLPRLQNILQLYKKVFTSIPTLPLSLSSCRQDNFTSLLDILSNISKSLRGLHLLQEKEFQDSSIRAHLDDRNNNFETDLSSFIDSALSRTHRRITLDRVFIDHPTQPQLLTNPQNIDDAVINHFQNFVPIKSSPPMSIETLPDRWSSAYRPMDDVPPSIYDSLMNPPTLDEWLSTVSSTPNGKAS
;
A
#
# COMPACT_ATOMS: atom_id res chain seq x y z
N MET A 1 -5.66 -34.38 -4.03
CA MET A 1 -5.15 -34.83 -2.72
C MET A 1 -6.16 -35.62 -1.88
N HIS A 2 -7.42 -35.18 -1.70
CA HIS A 2 -8.38 -35.84 -0.79
C HIS A 2 -8.54 -37.36 -1.01
N SER A 3 -8.75 -37.80 -2.25
CA SER A 3 -8.86 -39.22 -2.59
C SER A 3 -7.61 -40.03 -2.21
N ILE A 4 -6.41 -39.47 -2.39
CA ILE A 4 -5.15 -40.14 -2.03
C ILE A 4 -4.98 -40.19 -0.50
N ARG A 5 -5.44 -39.17 0.24
CA ARG A 5 -5.48 -39.18 1.71
C ARG A 5 -6.39 -40.27 2.27
N ILE A 6 -7.53 -40.51 1.61
CA ILE A 6 -8.43 -41.63 1.96
C ILE A 6 -7.72 -42.96 1.69
N LEU A 7 -7.13 -43.14 0.51
CA LEU A 7 -6.43 -44.39 0.16
C LEU A 7 -5.22 -44.67 1.06
N ARG A 8 -4.52 -43.63 1.54
CA ARG A 8 -3.48 -43.76 2.56
C ARG A 8 -4.04 -44.23 3.91
N LYS A 9 -5.29 -43.92 4.26
CA LYS A 9 -5.87 -44.34 5.55
C LYS A 9 -6.57 -45.69 5.44
N TYR A 10 -7.21 -45.95 4.30
CA TYR A 10 -8.01 -47.13 4.02
C TYR A 10 -7.73 -47.66 2.60
N PRO A 11 -6.62 -48.39 2.36
CA PRO A 11 -6.29 -48.91 1.03
C PRO A 11 -7.36 -49.82 0.43
N SER A 12 -8.10 -50.53 1.28
CA SER A 12 -9.18 -51.45 0.88
C SER A 12 -10.36 -50.75 0.22
N THR A 13 -10.50 -49.42 0.35
CA THR A 13 -11.54 -48.65 -0.34
C THR A 13 -11.16 -48.28 -1.77
N TYR A 14 -10.03 -48.76 -2.28
CA TYR A 14 -9.62 -48.55 -3.66
C TYR A 14 -10.70 -49.02 -4.65
N SER A 15 -10.90 -48.23 -5.71
CA SER A 15 -11.86 -48.54 -6.76
C SER A 15 -11.43 -47.92 -8.09
N ALA A 16 -11.99 -48.41 -9.20
CA ALA A 16 -11.70 -47.88 -10.54
C ALA A 16 -11.96 -46.37 -10.67
N ALA A 17 -12.92 -45.82 -9.91
CA ALA A 17 -13.21 -44.39 -9.88
C ALA A 17 -12.01 -43.55 -9.37
N HIS A 18 -11.24 -44.07 -8.42
CA HIS A 18 -10.02 -43.41 -7.93
C HIS A 18 -8.98 -43.29 -9.04
N ASN A 19 -8.78 -44.37 -9.81
CA ASN A 19 -7.82 -44.40 -10.90
C ASN A 19 -8.25 -43.52 -12.07
N TYR A 20 -9.54 -43.52 -12.40
CA TYR A 20 -10.12 -42.62 -13.40
C TYR A 20 -9.92 -41.14 -13.03
N LYS A 21 -10.14 -40.78 -11.75
CA LYS A 21 -9.89 -39.40 -11.30
C LYS A 21 -8.40 -39.04 -11.37
N TRP A 22 -7.51 -39.99 -11.05
CA TRP A 22 -6.07 -39.79 -11.17
C TRP A 22 -5.62 -39.58 -12.61
N SER A 23 -6.12 -40.38 -13.56
CA SER A 23 -5.76 -40.24 -14.98
C SER A 23 -6.19 -38.90 -15.59
N ILE A 24 -7.24 -38.25 -15.07
CA ILE A 24 -7.64 -36.89 -15.47
C ILE A 24 -6.63 -35.85 -14.97
N HIS A 25 -6.14 -35.99 -13.73
CA HIS A 25 -5.28 -35.00 -13.10
C HIS A 25 -3.79 -35.16 -13.43
N LEU A 26 -3.34 -36.39 -13.69
CA LEU A 26 -1.93 -36.71 -13.95
C LEU A 26 -1.33 -35.91 -15.11
N PRO A 27 -1.97 -35.80 -16.30
CA PRO A 27 -1.42 -35.00 -17.40
C PRO A 27 -1.28 -33.52 -17.03
N ARG A 28 -2.22 -32.98 -16.25
CA ARG A 28 -2.16 -31.58 -15.79
C ARG A 28 -0.98 -31.37 -14.83
N LEU A 29 -0.76 -32.30 -13.90
CA LEU A 29 0.38 -32.25 -12.98
C LEU A 29 1.71 -32.38 -13.73
N GLN A 30 1.80 -33.27 -14.72
CA GLN A 30 2.99 -33.41 -15.56
C GLN A 30 3.30 -32.14 -16.35
N ASN A 31 2.28 -31.50 -16.93
CA ASN A 31 2.44 -30.22 -17.62
C ASN A 31 2.95 -29.12 -16.66
N ILE A 32 2.39 -29.02 -15.46
CA ILE A 32 2.85 -28.07 -14.43
C ILE A 32 4.31 -28.33 -14.07
N LEU A 33 4.68 -29.58 -13.80
CA LEU A 33 6.05 -29.96 -13.47
C LEU A 33 7.03 -29.62 -14.61
N GLN A 34 6.60 -29.76 -15.86
CA GLN A 34 7.41 -29.43 -17.02
C GLN A 34 7.58 -27.91 -17.20
N LEU A 35 6.50 -27.15 -17.06
CA LEU A 35 6.51 -25.69 -17.17
C LEU A 35 7.40 -25.06 -16.10
N TYR A 36 7.31 -25.57 -14.87
CA TYR A 36 8.02 -25.05 -13.70
C TYR A 36 9.23 -25.91 -13.31
N LYS A 37 9.81 -26.66 -14.25
CA LYS A 37 10.91 -27.61 -13.98
C LYS A 37 12.11 -27.00 -13.24
N LYS A 38 12.38 -25.71 -13.44
CA LYS A 38 13.48 -24.97 -12.81
C LYS A 38 13.28 -24.74 -11.31
N VAL A 39 12.05 -24.86 -10.81
CA VAL A 39 11.68 -24.62 -9.41
C VAL A 39 12.00 -25.85 -8.55
N PHE A 40 12.12 -27.01 -9.17
CA PHE A 40 12.38 -28.27 -8.49
C PHE A 40 13.84 -28.69 -8.68
N THR A 41 14.50 -29.14 -7.61
CA THR A 41 15.86 -29.70 -7.67
C THR A 41 15.90 -30.97 -8.53
N SER A 42 14.83 -31.76 -8.51
CA SER A 42 14.60 -32.89 -9.39
C SER A 42 13.10 -33.00 -9.70
N ILE A 43 12.76 -33.44 -10.92
CA ILE A 43 11.36 -33.63 -11.30
C ILE A 43 10.85 -34.91 -10.64
N PRO A 44 9.88 -34.84 -9.73
CA PRO A 44 9.37 -36.02 -9.05
C PRO A 44 8.61 -36.93 -10.02
N THR A 45 8.87 -38.23 -9.94
CA THR A 45 8.17 -39.23 -10.75
C THR A 45 6.81 -39.53 -10.14
N LEU A 46 5.75 -39.38 -10.93
CA LEU A 46 4.38 -39.68 -10.53
C LEU A 46 3.95 -41.06 -11.09
N PRO A 47 3.19 -41.86 -10.32
CA PRO A 47 2.71 -43.16 -10.79
C PRO A 47 1.71 -42.99 -11.94
N LEU A 48 1.83 -43.83 -12.97
CA LEU A 48 0.90 -43.83 -14.12
C LEU A 48 -0.51 -44.33 -13.75
N SER A 49 -0.60 -45.19 -12.73
CA SER A 49 -1.85 -45.74 -12.22
C SER A 49 -1.76 -45.85 -10.69
N LEU A 50 -2.87 -45.60 -10.00
CA LEU A 50 -2.96 -45.81 -8.56
C LEU A 50 -3.09 -47.30 -8.19
N SER A 51 -3.44 -48.16 -9.15
CA SER A 51 -3.60 -49.60 -8.92
C SER A 51 -2.29 -50.29 -8.53
N SER A 52 -1.13 -49.72 -8.90
CA SER A 52 0.19 -50.25 -8.56
C SER A 52 0.71 -49.76 -7.21
N CYS A 53 0.03 -48.80 -6.57
CA CYS A 53 0.45 -48.23 -5.30
C CYS A 53 0.01 -49.12 -4.13
N ARG A 54 0.96 -49.50 -3.28
CA ARG A 54 0.71 -50.03 -1.93
C ARG A 54 0.58 -48.87 -0.92
N GLN A 55 0.27 -49.21 0.33
CA GLN A 55 0.09 -48.25 1.42
C GLN A 55 1.25 -47.25 1.55
N ASP A 56 2.50 -47.72 1.58
CA ASP A 56 3.68 -46.86 1.67
C ASP A 56 3.87 -45.96 0.45
N ASN A 57 3.41 -46.43 -0.73
CA ASN A 57 3.43 -45.63 -1.95
C ASN A 57 2.44 -44.46 -1.87
N PHE A 58 1.28 -44.60 -1.20
CA PHE A 58 0.34 -43.49 -1.03
C PHE A 58 0.86 -42.42 -0.07
N THR A 59 1.62 -42.81 0.96
CA THR A 59 2.32 -41.85 1.84
C THR A 59 3.36 -41.08 1.05
N SER A 60 4.26 -41.78 0.36
CA SER A 60 5.27 -41.16 -0.51
C SER A 60 4.66 -40.23 -1.56
N LEU A 61 3.57 -40.66 -2.23
CA LEU A 61 2.86 -39.85 -3.21
C LEU A 61 2.27 -38.56 -2.60
N LEU A 62 1.74 -38.63 -1.38
CA LEU A 62 1.22 -37.44 -0.71
C LEU A 62 2.33 -36.45 -0.34
N ASP A 63 3.47 -36.96 0.11
CA ASP A 63 4.62 -36.12 0.43
C ASP A 63 5.16 -35.43 -0.83
N ILE A 64 5.27 -36.17 -1.94
CA ILE A 64 5.62 -35.62 -3.26
C ILE A 64 4.65 -34.51 -3.66
N LEU A 65 3.33 -34.79 -3.66
CA LEU A 65 2.32 -33.79 -4.06
C LEU A 65 2.29 -32.58 -3.13
N SER A 66 2.54 -32.79 -1.83
CA SER A 66 2.65 -31.72 -0.83
C SER A 66 3.87 -30.84 -1.10
N ASN A 67 5.03 -31.44 -1.38
CA ASN A 67 6.24 -30.71 -1.72
C ASN A 67 6.07 -29.90 -3.01
N ILE A 68 5.50 -30.51 -4.06
CA ILE A 68 5.17 -29.80 -5.30
C ILE A 68 4.29 -28.58 -5.02
N SER A 69 3.22 -28.77 -4.25
CA SER A 69 2.29 -27.68 -3.90
C SER A 69 2.98 -26.57 -3.11
N LYS A 70 3.85 -26.91 -2.15
CA LYS A 70 4.58 -25.93 -1.34
C LYS A 70 5.58 -25.14 -2.18
N SER A 71 6.37 -25.81 -3.03
CA SER A 71 7.34 -25.16 -3.91
C SER A 71 6.67 -24.21 -4.89
N LEU A 72 5.57 -24.64 -5.53
CA LEU A 72 4.82 -23.78 -6.45
C LEU A 72 4.18 -22.58 -5.74
N ARG A 73 3.66 -22.78 -4.53
CA ARG A 73 3.14 -21.68 -3.72
C ARG A 73 4.25 -20.69 -3.32
N GLY A 74 5.43 -21.20 -2.96
CA GLY A 74 6.59 -20.37 -2.67
C GLY A 74 7.02 -19.54 -3.87
N LEU A 75 7.09 -20.14 -5.05
CA LEU A 75 7.35 -19.42 -6.30
C LEU A 75 6.31 -18.34 -6.58
N HIS A 76 5.03 -18.67 -6.45
CA HIS A 76 3.95 -17.72 -6.71
C HIS A 76 4.05 -16.49 -5.80
N LEU A 77 4.28 -16.70 -4.50
CA LEU A 77 4.47 -15.60 -3.54
C LEU A 77 5.71 -14.77 -3.84
N LEU A 78 6.80 -15.40 -4.28
CA LEU A 78 8.02 -14.69 -4.68
C LEU A 78 7.76 -13.80 -5.91
N GLN A 79 7.14 -14.35 -6.95
CA GLN A 79 6.80 -13.61 -8.16
C GLN A 79 5.80 -12.48 -7.89
N GLU A 80 4.83 -12.71 -7.00
CA GLU A 80 3.89 -11.68 -6.57
C GLU A 80 4.63 -10.53 -5.87
N LYS A 81 5.58 -10.84 -4.97
CA LYS A 81 6.41 -9.82 -4.33
C LYS A 81 7.27 -9.06 -5.33
N GLU A 82 7.95 -9.75 -6.25
CA GLU A 82 8.76 -9.11 -7.30
C GLU A 82 7.93 -8.18 -8.19
N PHE A 83 6.70 -8.59 -8.53
CA PHE A 83 5.77 -7.77 -9.29
C PHE A 83 5.31 -6.54 -8.50
N GLN A 84 4.95 -6.70 -7.23
CA GLN A 84 4.57 -5.59 -6.35
C GLN A 84 5.72 -4.59 -6.20
N ASP A 85 6.94 -5.07 -5.91
CA ASP A 85 8.13 -4.22 -5.76
C ASP A 85 8.42 -3.44 -7.04
N SER A 86 8.31 -4.10 -8.21
CA SER A 86 8.54 -3.45 -9.50
C SER A 86 7.47 -2.41 -9.82
N SER A 87 6.20 -2.70 -9.51
CA SER A 87 5.08 -1.78 -9.71
C SER A 87 5.20 -0.55 -8.80
N ILE A 88 5.57 -0.73 -7.53
CA ILE A 88 5.81 0.38 -6.60
C ILE A 88 6.94 1.27 -7.11
N ARG A 89 8.07 0.69 -7.53
CA ARG A 89 9.21 1.47 -8.07
C ARG A 89 8.81 2.24 -9.32
N ALA A 90 8.14 1.60 -10.28
CA ALA A 90 7.68 2.27 -11.49
C ALA A 90 6.76 3.47 -11.17
N HIS A 91 5.81 3.31 -10.24
CA HIS A 91 4.94 4.42 -9.83
C HIS A 91 5.67 5.54 -9.08
N LEU A 92 6.72 5.21 -8.31
CA LEU A 92 7.58 6.21 -7.69
C LEU A 92 8.38 7.00 -8.74
N ASP A 93 8.95 6.29 -9.72
CA ASP A 93 9.70 6.91 -10.83
C ASP A 93 8.79 7.82 -11.65
N ASP A 94 7.59 7.36 -12.00
CA ASP A 94 6.57 8.17 -12.70
C ASP A 94 6.21 9.42 -11.89
N ARG A 95 5.99 9.28 -10.58
CA ARG A 95 5.67 10.42 -9.72
C ARG A 95 6.84 11.40 -9.64
N ASN A 96 8.07 10.92 -9.55
CA ASN A 96 9.26 11.77 -9.51
C ASN A 96 9.47 12.50 -10.84
N ASN A 97 9.22 11.83 -11.97
CA ASN A 97 9.25 12.47 -13.28
C ASN A 97 8.18 13.54 -13.40
N ASN A 98 6.94 13.27 -12.95
CA ASN A 98 5.86 14.25 -12.95
C ASN A 98 6.17 15.46 -12.07
N PHE A 99 6.94 15.32 -10.99
CA PHE A 99 7.35 16.47 -10.18
C PHE A 99 8.12 17.51 -11.00
N GLU A 100 8.95 17.05 -11.93
CA GLU A 100 9.75 17.91 -12.82
C GLU A 100 9.01 18.33 -14.10
N THR A 101 8.14 17.47 -14.63
CA THR A 101 7.54 17.67 -15.97
C THR A 101 6.07 18.08 -15.96
N ASP A 102 5.29 17.66 -14.97
CA ASP A 102 3.84 17.90 -14.86
C ASP A 102 3.39 17.93 -13.38
N LEU A 103 3.50 19.13 -12.79
CA LEU A 103 3.13 19.37 -11.40
C LEU A 103 1.66 19.01 -11.10
N SER A 104 0.75 19.11 -12.08
CA SER A 104 -0.66 18.76 -11.87
C SER A 104 -0.81 17.26 -11.66
N SER A 105 -0.24 16.45 -12.56
CA SER A 105 -0.23 15.00 -12.43
C SER A 105 0.51 14.52 -11.17
N PHE A 106 1.58 15.23 -10.77
CA PHE A 106 2.24 14.97 -9.49
C PHE A 106 1.31 15.23 -8.30
N ILE A 107 0.64 16.38 -8.24
CA ILE A 107 -0.28 16.74 -7.16
C ILE A 107 -1.40 15.70 -7.06
N ASP A 108 -1.97 15.29 -8.19
CA ASP A 108 -3.04 14.30 -8.24
C ASP A 108 -2.60 12.94 -7.68
N SER A 109 -1.42 12.48 -8.12
CA SER A 109 -0.80 11.25 -7.63
C SER A 109 -0.45 11.33 -6.13
N ALA A 110 0.14 12.44 -5.69
CA ALA A 110 0.61 12.62 -4.32
C ALA A 110 -0.55 12.75 -3.32
N LEU A 111 -1.63 13.42 -3.71
CA LEU A 111 -2.79 13.60 -2.84
C LEU A 111 -3.66 12.35 -2.76
N SER A 112 -3.58 11.44 -3.75
CA SER A 112 -4.40 10.24 -3.86
C SER A 112 -5.90 10.54 -3.62
N ARG A 113 -6.36 11.68 -4.14
CA ARG A 113 -7.71 12.20 -3.91
C ARG A 113 -8.38 12.49 -5.24
N THR A 114 -9.68 12.22 -5.30
CA THR A 114 -10.51 12.66 -6.42
C THR A 114 -10.66 14.17 -6.38
N HIS A 115 -10.41 14.83 -7.51
CA HIS A 115 -10.62 16.26 -7.65
C HIS A 115 -12.07 16.62 -7.36
N ARG A 116 -12.25 17.50 -6.36
CA ARG A 116 -13.57 18.07 -6.05
C ARG A 116 -13.61 19.46 -6.65
N ARG A 117 -14.46 19.64 -7.66
CA ARG A 117 -14.71 20.94 -8.26
C ARG A 117 -15.99 21.53 -7.68
N ILE A 118 -15.92 22.78 -7.26
CA ILE A 118 -17.10 23.59 -6.98
C ILE A 118 -17.33 24.44 -8.23
N THR A 119 -18.52 24.33 -8.81
CA THR A 119 -18.95 25.21 -9.91
C THR A 119 -19.80 26.32 -9.31
N LEU A 120 -19.45 27.57 -9.60
CA LEU A 120 -20.20 28.73 -9.14
C LEU A 120 -21.00 29.28 -10.32
N ASP A 121 -22.33 29.26 -10.22
CA ASP A 121 -23.21 29.75 -11.29
C ASP A 121 -23.51 31.24 -11.17
N ARG A 122 -23.28 31.82 -9.98
CA ARG A 122 -23.55 33.23 -9.68
C ARG A 122 -22.57 33.75 -8.65
N VAL A 123 -22.07 34.97 -8.86
CA VAL A 123 -21.20 35.66 -7.90
C VAL A 123 -21.78 37.04 -7.64
N PHE A 124 -21.95 37.39 -6.37
CA PHE A 124 -22.37 38.72 -5.97
C PHE A 124 -21.15 39.54 -5.54
N ILE A 125 -20.91 40.65 -6.22
CA ILE A 125 -19.87 41.63 -5.85
C ILE A 125 -20.54 42.74 -5.06
N ASP A 126 -20.20 42.82 -3.78
CA ASP A 126 -20.67 43.86 -2.88
C ASP A 126 -19.81 45.11 -3.06
N HIS A 127 -20.28 46.06 -3.87
CA HIS A 127 -19.64 47.35 -4.10
C HIS A 127 -20.52 48.46 -3.52
N PRO A 128 -19.97 49.41 -2.75
CA PRO A 128 -20.75 50.39 -1.98
C PRO A 128 -21.69 51.27 -2.82
N THR A 129 -21.36 51.50 -4.09
CA THR A 129 -22.16 52.34 -4.99
C THR A 129 -22.83 51.57 -6.13
N GLN A 130 -22.43 50.32 -6.39
CA GLN A 130 -22.92 49.56 -7.53
C GLN A 130 -22.80 48.05 -7.29
N PRO A 131 -23.67 47.47 -6.45
CA PRO A 131 -23.69 46.03 -6.25
C PRO A 131 -23.99 45.32 -7.57
N GLN A 132 -23.26 44.25 -7.86
CA GLN A 132 -23.36 43.55 -9.14
C GLN A 132 -23.53 42.05 -8.91
N LEU A 133 -24.54 41.46 -9.56
CA LEU A 133 -24.69 40.01 -9.65
C LEU A 133 -24.17 39.53 -11.00
N LEU A 134 -23.07 38.78 -10.98
CA LEU A 134 -22.49 38.15 -12.15
C LEU A 134 -23.16 36.80 -12.39
N THR A 135 -23.64 36.61 -13.62
CA THR A 135 -24.23 35.36 -14.12
C THR A 135 -23.55 34.84 -15.39
N ASN A 136 -22.70 35.67 -16.02
CA ASN A 136 -21.90 35.24 -17.18
C ASN A 136 -20.70 34.40 -16.69
N PRO A 137 -20.47 33.19 -17.23
CA PRO A 137 -19.42 32.29 -16.78
C PRO A 137 -18.01 32.90 -16.77
N GLN A 138 -17.65 33.66 -17.82
CA GLN A 138 -16.31 34.25 -17.92
C GLN A 138 -16.09 35.30 -16.83
N ASN A 139 -17.09 36.17 -16.63
CA ASN A 139 -17.02 37.21 -15.60
C ASN A 139 -17.00 36.60 -14.19
N ILE A 140 -17.70 35.47 -13.99
CA ILE A 140 -17.66 34.72 -12.74
C ILE A 140 -16.25 34.17 -12.48
N ASP A 141 -15.66 33.49 -13.45
CA ASP A 141 -14.31 32.91 -13.31
C ASP A 141 -13.28 34.00 -12.99
N ASP A 142 -13.30 35.11 -13.74
CA ASP A 142 -12.38 36.24 -13.53
C ASP A 142 -12.54 36.85 -12.12
N ALA A 143 -13.79 37.05 -11.67
CA ALA A 143 -14.07 37.59 -10.34
C ALA A 143 -13.63 36.64 -9.21
N VAL A 144 -13.84 35.34 -9.37
CA VAL A 144 -13.47 34.31 -8.40
C VAL A 144 -11.95 34.19 -8.29
N ILE A 145 -11.24 34.14 -9.43
CA ILE A 145 -9.78 34.11 -9.47
C ILE A 145 -9.23 35.35 -8.75
N ASN A 146 -9.72 36.54 -9.09
CA ASN A 146 -9.27 37.77 -8.48
C ASN A 146 -9.54 37.81 -6.96
N HIS A 147 -10.71 37.35 -6.51
CA HIS A 147 -11.01 37.25 -5.09
C HIS A 147 -10.03 36.32 -4.38
N PHE A 148 -9.90 35.06 -4.81
CA PHE A 148 -9.07 34.08 -4.10
C PHE A 148 -7.57 34.38 -4.15
N GLN A 149 -7.09 35.10 -5.16
CA GLN A 149 -5.72 35.58 -5.20
C GLN A 149 -5.44 36.73 -4.21
N ASN A 150 -6.45 37.55 -3.87
CA ASN A 150 -6.24 38.80 -3.14
C ASN A 150 -6.99 38.90 -1.79
N PHE A 151 -7.88 37.95 -1.45
CA PHE A 151 -8.71 38.06 -0.25
C PHE A 151 -7.91 37.95 1.05
N VAL A 152 -6.74 37.32 1.01
CA VAL A 152 -5.78 37.33 2.11
C VAL A 152 -4.85 38.52 1.91
N PRO A 153 -4.84 39.51 2.82
CA PRO A 153 -3.85 40.57 2.76
C PRO A 153 -2.46 39.93 2.93
N ILE A 154 -1.64 39.96 1.88
CA ILE A 154 -0.23 39.60 1.99
C ILE A 154 0.43 40.69 2.83
N LYS A 155 0.52 40.47 4.15
CA LYS A 155 1.35 41.32 5.00
C LYS A 155 2.80 41.04 4.61
N SER A 156 3.41 42.00 3.93
CA SER A 156 4.82 41.97 3.50
C SER A 156 5.81 41.87 4.67
N SER A 157 5.34 42.14 5.90
CA SER A 157 6.10 41.93 7.14
C SER A 157 5.54 40.73 7.90
N PRO A 158 6.36 39.71 8.23
CA PRO A 158 5.99 38.75 9.25
C PRO A 158 5.78 39.47 10.60
N PRO A 159 4.88 38.96 11.46
CA PRO A 159 4.71 39.47 12.82
C PRO A 159 6.00 39.28 13.62
N MET A 160 6.47 40.35 14.28
CA MET A 160 7.75 40.33 15.02
C MET A 160 7.65 39.66 16.39
N SER A 161 6.44 39.54 16.95
CA SER A 161 6.19 38.88 18.24
C SER A 161 4.76 38.33 18.33
N ILE A 162 4.49 37.46 19.30
CA ILE A 162 3.15 36.91 19.59
C ILE A 162 2.14 38.04 19.86
N GLU A 163 2.58 39.15 20.47
CA GLU A 163 1.74 40.32 20.77
C GLU A 163 1.27 41.06 19.50
N THR A 164 2.01 40.91 18.40
CA THR A 164 1.65 41.49 17.10
C THR A 164 0.71 40.60 16.28
N LEU A 165 0.38 39.41 16.78
CA LEU A 165 -0.56 38.50 16.13
C LEU A 165 -2.02 38.96 16.32
N PRO A 166 -2.91 38.69 15.35
CA PRO A 166 -4.34 38.86 15.55
C PRO A 166 -4.86 38.07 16.76
N ASP A 167 -5.91 38.55 17.42
CA ASP A 167 -6.47 37.97 18.67
C ASP A 167 -6.73 36.46 18.61
N ARG A 168 -7.20 35.96 17.47
CA ARG A 168 -7.42 34.53 17.24
C ARG A 168 -6.14 33.71 17.44
N TRP A 169 -5.01 34.25 17.02
CA TRP A 169 -3.71 33.57 17.08
C TRP A 169 -2.94 33.90 18.36
N SER A 170 -3.04 35.13 18.87
CA SER A 170 -2.36 35.49 20.13
C SER A 170 -2.84 34.63 21.30
N SER A 171 -4.15 34.32 21.36
CA SER A 171 -4.72 33.39 22.33
C SER A 171 -4.24 31.95 22.15
N ALA A 172 -4.17 31.46 20.91
CA ALA A 172 -3.74 30.09 20.60
C ALA A 172 -2.25 29.85 20.88
N TYR A 173 -1.40 30.86 20.71
CA TYR A 173 0.06 30.78 20.95
C TYR A 173 0.48 31.29 22.33
N ARG A 174 -0.48 31.65 23.20
CA ARG A 174 -0.16 32.04 24.56
C ARG A 174 0.43 30.84 25.31
N PRO A 175 1.52 31.03 26.09
CA PRO A 175 2.04 29.97 26.95
C PRO A 175 0.95 29.39 27.85
N MET A 176 0.94 28.07 28.02
CA MET A 176 0.00 27.40 28.91
C MET A 176 0.47 27.57 30.35
N ASP A 177 -0.45 27.92 31.26
CA ASP A 177 -0.13 28.23 32.66
C ASP A 177 0.39 27.00 33.44
N ASP A 178 0.03 25.79 33.00
CA ASP A 178 0.43 24.52 33.60
C ASP A 178 1.76 23.98 33.05
N VAL A 179 2.30 24.60 31.99
CA VAL A 179 3.58 24.20 31.38
C VAL A 179 4.67 25.16 31.82
N PRO A 180 5.59 24.74 32.71
CA PRO A 180 6.68 25.59 33.14
C PRO A 180 7.62 25.87 31.97
N PRO A 181 8.13 27.11 31.80
CA PRO A 181 9.08 27.45 30.74
C PRO A 181 10.33 26.57 30.71
N SER A 182 10.72 26.02 31.86
CA SER A 182 11.89 25.16 32.01
C SER A 182 11.81 23.83 31.24
N ILE A 183 10.64 23.43 30.74
CA ILE A 183 10.51 22.25 29.86
C ILE A 183 11.35 22.41 28.58
N TYR A 184 11.59 23.65 28.14
CA TYR A 184 12.36 23.96 26.95
C TYR A 184 13.86 24.13 27.21
N ASP A 185 14.32 24.18 28.47
CA ASP A 185 15.73 24.37 28.82
C ASP A 185 16.62 23.27 28.22
N SER A 186 16.06 22.06 28.09
CA SER A 186 16.75 20.90 27.51
C SER A 186 16.40 20.63 26.05
N LEU A 187 15.60 21.49 25.40
CA LEU A 187 15.13 21.26 24.03
C LEU A 187 16.27 21.16 23.01
N MET A 188 17.33 21.94 23.22
CA MET A 188 18.50 21.97 22.35
C MET A 188 19.63 21.04 22.83
N ASN A 189 19.42 20.29 23.90
CA ASN A 189 20.40 19.31 24.36
C ASN A 189 20.45 18.14 23.37
N PRO A 190 21.65 17.62 23.05
CA PRO A 190 21.76 16.42 22.26
C PRO A 190 21.16 15.22 23.04
N PRO A 191 20.53 14.25 22.35
CA PRO A 191 20.03 13.05 23.01
C PRO A 191 21.16 12.27 23.68
N THR A 192 20.90 11.78 24.88
CA THR A 192 21.87 11.00 25.65
C THR A 192 21.96 9.56 25.15
N LEU A 193 23.07 8.87 25.46
CA LEU A 193 23.25 7.47 25.11
C LEU A 193 22.16 6.57 25.73
N ASP A 194 21.75 6.86 26.96
CA ASP A 194 20.72 6.09 27.67
C ASP A 194 19.33 6.25 27.02
N GLU A 195 18.97 7.46 26.58
CA GLU A 195 17.75 7.71 25.81
C GLU A 195 17.75 6.93 24.50
N TRP A 196 18.89 6.90 23.79
CA TRP A 196 19.06 6.10 22.58
C TRP A 196 18.85 4.61 22.85
N LEU A 197 19.53 4.07 23.86
CA LEU A 197 19.44 2.65 24.23
C LEU A 197 18.02 2.26 24.65
N SER A 198 17.38 3.09 25.47
CA SER A 198 15.99 2.91 25.89
C SER A 198 15.04 2.92 24.69
N THR A 199 15.21 3.88 23.77
CA THR A 199 14.38 3.99 22.57
C THR A 199 14.54 2.75 21.69
N VAL A 200 15.77 2.33 21.40
CA VAL A 200 16.03 1.10 20.62
C VAL A 200 15.40 -0.12 21.28
N SER A 201 15.56 -0.27 22.59
CA SER A 201 15.01 -1.43 23.33
C SER A 201 13.47 -1.47 23.37
N SER A 202 12.80 -0.33 23.30
CA SER A 202 11.34 -0.23 23.34
C SER A 202 10.68 -0.35 21.96
N THR A 203 11.46 -0.29 20.88
CA THR A 203 10.91 -0.47 19.53
C THR A 203 10.52 -1.93 19.25
N PRO A 204 9.40 -2.20 18.56
CA PRO A 204 8.97 -3.55 18.24
C PRO A 204 9.96 -4.27 17.31
N ASN A 205 10.38 -5.47 17.70
CA ASN A 205 11.23 -6.33 16.89
C ASN A 205 10.54 -6.74 15.57
N GLY A 206 11.31 -6.87 14.49
CA GLY A 206 10.84 -7.41 13.22
C GLY A 206 10.16 -6.43 12.27
N LYS A 207 10.39 -5.12 12.43
CA LYS A 207 9.89 -4.07 11.52
C LYS A 207 10.67 -3.95 10.20
N ALA A 208 11.90 -4.48 10.14
CA ALA A 208 12.67 -4.61 8.91
C ALA A 208 12.57 -6.07 8.43
N SER A 209 11.70 -6.32 7.45
CA SER A 209 11.49 -7.60 6.77
C SER A 209 11.21 -7.40 5.29
#